data_AF-A0A1X0Q9Q2-F1
#
_entry.id   AF-A0A1X0Q9Q2-F1
#
_cell.length_a   1.000
_cell.length_b   1.000
_cell.length_c   1.000
_cell.angle_alpha   90.00
_cell.angle_beta   90.00
_cell.angle_gamma   90.00
#
_symmetry.space_group_name_H-M   'P 1'
#
loop_
_entity.id
_entity.type
_entity.pdbx_description
1 polymer ?
#
loop_
_entity_poly.entity_id
_entity_poly.type
_entity_poly.pdbx_seq_one_letter_code
_entity_poly.pdbx_strand_id
1 'polypeptide(L)'
;MVTLENKQSQVRRKQMTPEDRERIVSKVLAGLSIKDISVALDMNYKTVWKIATNFLKTGDVHAKPCGGDRRSKLTLEQKNNICLARHRLPAKA
;
A
#
# COMPACT_ATOMS: atom_id res chain seq x y z
N MET A 1 30.64 -5.53 34.01
CA MET A 1 30.46 -4.80 32.73
C MET A 1 29.79 -5.76 31.76
N VAL A 2 28.48 -5.62 31.50
CA VAL A 2 27.77 -6.50 30.55
C VAL A 2 27.52 -5.70 29.27
N THR A 3 28.26 -6.05 28.22
CA THR A 3 28.01 -5.60 26.86
C THR A 3 26.79 -6.32 26.32
N LEU A 4 25.63 -5.66 26.32
CA LEU A 4 24.42 -6.17 25.68
C LEU A 4 24.31 -5.63 24.26
N GLU A 5 24.87 -6.45 23.37
CA GLU A 5 24.28 -6.87 22.09
C GLU A 5 23.59 -5.79 21.26
N ASN A 6 24.34 -5.40 20.23
CA ASN A 6 23.91 -4.66 19.06
C ASN A 6 22.74 -5.41 18.38
N LYS A 7 21.50 -5.13 18.81
CA LYS A 7 20.28 -5.55 18.10
C LYS A 7 20.25 -4.79 16.78
N GLN A 8 20.78 -5.41 15.73
CA GLN A 8 20.45 -5.06 14.36
C GLN A 8 18.93 -5.23 14.21
N SER A 9 18.20 -4.14 14.47
CA SER A 9 16.79 -4.03 14.15
C SER A 9 16.69 -4.14 12.64
N GLN A 10 16.27 -5.31 12.17
CA GLN A 10 15.77 -5.50 10.82
C GLN A 10 14.69 -4.42 10.61
N VAL A 11 15.03 -3.30 9.95
CA VAL A 11 14.09 -2.20 9.68
C VAL A 11 13.08 -2.72 8.67
N ARG A 12 12.07 -3.45 9.16
CA ARG A 12 10.90 -3.82 8.38
C ARG A 12 10.24 -2.51 8.00
N ARG A 13 10.26 -2.16 6.71
CA ARG A 13 9.55 -0.99 6.20
C ARG A 13 8.09 -1.11 6.63
N LYS A 14 7.63 -0.22 7.51
CA LYS A 14 6.23 -0.19 7.95
C LYS A 14 5.38 0.03 6.70
N GLN A 15 4.61 -0.98 6.33
CA GLN A 15 3.67 -0.88 5.22
C GLN A 15 2.54 0.06 5.66
N MET A 16 2.29 1.10 4.89
CA MET A 16 1.25 2.07 5.20
C MET A 16 -0.12 1.44 4.95
N THR A 17 -0.95 1.48 5.99
CA THR A 17 -2.30 0.91 5.97
C THR A 17 -3.29 1.86 5.26
N PRO A 18 -4.47 1.38 4.83
CA PRO A 18 -5.54 2.24 4.35
C PRO A 18 -5.97 3.29 5.38
N GLU A 19 -6.03 2.90 6.65
CA GLU A 19 -6.45 3.75 7.77
C GLU A 19 -5.47 4.91 8.01
N ASP A 20 -4.17 4.66 7.81
CA ASP A 20 -3.14 5.70 7.84
C ASP A 20 -3.39 6.78 6.76
N ARG A 21 -3.84 6.37 5.57
CA ARG A 21 -4.16 7.31 4.48
C ARG A 21 -5.39 8.13 4.79
N GLU A 22 -6.43 7.49 5.33
CA GLU A 22 -7.66 8.18 5.76
C GLU A 22 -7.34 9.23 6.83
N ARG A 23 -6.52 8.89 7.83
CA ARG A 23 -6.09 9.84 8.86
C ARG A 23 -5.35 11.04 8.29
N ILE A 24 -4.49 10.85 7.28
CA ILE A 24 -3.83 11.95 6.58
C ILE A 24 -4.88 12.83 5.92
N VAL A 25 -5.79 12.24 5.16
CA VAL A 25 -6.83 12.98 4.42
C VAL A 25 -7.77 13.73 5.37
N SER A 26 -8.19 13.13 6.47
CA SER A 26 -9.02 13.81 7.48
C SER A 26 -8.32 15.05 8.04
N LYS A 27 -7.01 15.00 8.30
CA LYS A 27 -6.26 16.17 8.78
C LYS A 27 -6.04 17.22 7.69
N VAL A 28 -5.86 16.82 6.43
CA VAL A 28 -5.81 17.74 5.29
C VAL A 28 -7.14 18.48 5.14
N LEU A 29 -8.26 17.77 5.25
CA LEU A 29 -9.61 18.37 5.20
C LEU A 29 -9.88 19.29 6.39
N ALA A 30 -9.29 19.02 7.56
CA ALA A 30 -9.31 19.90 8.72
C ALA A 30 -8.38 21.14 8.58
N GLY A 31 -7.70 21.31 7.44
CA GLY A 31 -6.88 22.48 7.13
C GLY A 31 -5.48 22.47 7.76
N LEU A 32 -5.00 21.34 8.28
CA LEU A 32 -3.65 21.25 8.84
C LEU A 32 -2.60 21.29 7.73
N SER A 33 -1.44 21.90 8.03
CA SER A 33 -0.31 21.89 7.09
C SER A 33 0.30 20.50 6.96
N ILE A 34 0.90 20.19 5.82
CA ILE A 34 1.57 18.89 5.58
C ILE A 34 2.67 18.63 6.62
N LYS A 35 3.35 19.68 7.09
CA LYS A 35 4.40 19.58 8.10
C LYS A 35 3.82 19.16 9.45
N ASP A 36 2.71 19.79 9.86
CA ASP A 36 2.04 19.46 11.13
C ASP A 36 1.47 18.04 11.10
N ILE A 37 0.93 17.61 9.96
CA ILE A 37 0.41 16.25 9.77
C ILE A 37 1.55 15.22 9.86
N SER A 38 2.69 15.52 9.23
CA SER A 38 3.88 14.67 9.26
C SER A 38 4.38 14.46 10.69
N VAL A 39 4.44 15.53 11.49
CA VAL A 39 4.82 15.46 12.90
C VAL A 39 3.76 14.73 13.72
N ALA A 40 2.47 15.06 13.54
CA ALA A 40 1.37 14.48 14.32
C ALA A 40 1.16 12.98 14.10
N LEU A 41 1.53 12.46 12.93
CA LEU A 41 1.39 11.03 12.59
C LEU A 41 2.71 10.25 12.63
N ASP A 42 3.82 10.92 12.96
CA ASP A 42 5.18 10.36 12.88
C ASP A 42 5.45 9.69 11.52
N MET A 43 5.12 10.41 10.44
CA MET A 43 5.24 9.94 9.07
C MET A 43 6.15 10.85 8.26
N ASN A 44 6.83 10.27 7.27
CA ASN A 44 7.68 11.04 6.36
C ASN A 44 6.86 12.11 5.61
N TYR A 45 7.32 13.36 5.68
CA TYR A 45 6.74 14.52 4.99
C TYR A 45 6.39 14.22 3.52
N LYS A 46 7.32 13.58 2.77
CA LYS A 46 7.11 13.27 1.34
C LYS A 46 5.95 12.30 1.11
N THR A 47 5.73 11.39 2.05
CA THR A 47 4.62 10.43 2.01
C THR A 47 3.29 11.14 2.23
N VAL A 48 3.22 11.99 3.26
CA VAL A 48 2.03 12.80 3.55
C VAL A 48 1.71 13.73 2.37
N TRP A 49 2.72 14.42 1.84
CA TRP A 49 2.59 15.29 0.68
C TRP A 49 2.04 14.54 -0.54
N LYS A 50 2.59 13.36 -0.86
CA LYS A 50 2.13 12.55 -1.99
C LYS A 50 0.68 12.08 -1.84
N ILE A 51 0.28 11.70 -0.63
CA ILE A 51 -1.12 11.31 -0.37
C ILE A 51 -2.04 12.51 -0.50
N ALA A 52 -1.73 13.61 0.18
CA ALA A 52 -2.54 14.82 0.15
C ALA A 52 -2.73 15.35 -1.27
N THR A 53 -1.64 15.46 -2.04
CA THR A 53 -1.70 15.93 -3.43
C THR A 53 -2.50 15.01 -4.34
N ASN A 54 -2.36 13.69 -4.19
CA ASN A 54 -3.17 12.74 -4.95
C ASN A 54 -4.65 12.84 -4.60
N PHE A 55 -4.99 12.94 -3.31
CA PHE A 55 -6.36 13.09 -2.85
C PHE A 55 -6.97 14.39 -3.39
N LEU A 56 -6.29 15.53 -3.26
CA LEU A 56 -6.78 16.81 -3.78
C LEU A 56 -6.97 16.80 -5.31
N LYS A 57 -6.19 15.98 -6.03
CA LYS A 57 -6.31 15.84 -7.49
C LYS A 57 -7.41 14.88 -7.93
N THR A 58 -7.63 13.78 -7.19
CA THR A 58 -8.45 12.65 -7.65
C THR A 58 -9.71 12.41 -6.83
N GLY A 59 -9.76 12.92 -5.59
CA GLY A 59 -10.78 12.60 -4.60
C GLY A 59 -10.65 11.21 -3.98
N ASP A 60 -9.65 10.41 -4.37
CA ASP A 60 -9.49 9.04 -3.90
C ASP A 60 -8.41 8.94 -2.81
N VAL A 61 -8.72 8.19 -1.75
CA VAL A 61 -7.83 7.92 -0.61
C VAL A 61 -7.05 6.63 -0.83
N HIS A 62 -7.54 5.72 -1.67
CA HIS A 62 -6.95 4.40 -1.83
C HIS A 62 -5.70 4.42 -2.72
N ALA A 63 -4.78 3.48 -2.44
CA ALA A 63 -3.64 3.28 -3.30
C ALA A 63 -4.06 2.60 -4.60
N LYS A 64 -3.54 3.10 -5.73
CA LYS A 64 -3.65 2.37 -6.98
C LYS A 64 -2.90 1.03 -6.87
N PRO A 65 -3.47 -0.07 -7.42
CA PRO A 65 -2.80 -1.35 -7.43
C PRO A 65 -1.45 -1.24 -8.15
N CYS A 66 -0.40 -1.76 -7.52
CA CYS A 66 0.94 -1.78 -8.09
C CYS A 66 1.15 -3.06 -8.91
N GLY A 67 1.74 -2.92 -10.11
CA GLY A 67 2.06 -4.06 -10.98
C GLY A 67 0.86 -4.61 -11.75
N GLY A 68 0.82 -5.94 -11.87
CA GLY A 68 -0.21 -6.71 -12.59
C GLY A 68 0.12 -7.05 -14.04
N ASP A 69 -0.60 -8.03 -14.59
CA ASP A 69 -0.54 -8.38 -16.01
C ASP A 69 -1.39 -7.41 -16.83
N ARG A 70 -0.74 -6.37 -17.37
CA ARG A 70 -1.39 -5.28 -18.12
C ARG A 70 -1.54 -5.55 -19.61
N ARG A 71 -0.88 -6.60 -20.14
CA ARG A 71 -0.78 -6.86 -21.60
C ARG A 71 -1.47 -8.14 -22.03
N SER A 72 -2.14 -8.83 -21.11
CA SER A 72 -2.83 -10.06 -21.43
C SER A 72 -3.87 -9.87 -22.52
N LYS A 73 -3.85 -10.80 -23.47
CA LYS A 73 -4.92 -10.93 -24.47
C LYS A 73 -6.14 -11.65 -23.91
N LEU A 74 -5.98 -12.40 -22.81
CA LEU A 74 -7.06 -13.16 -22.20
C LEU A 74 -7.84 -12.33 -21.19
N THR A 75 -9.17 -12.50 -21.19
CA THR A 75 -10.05 -11.91 -20.19
C THR A 75 -9.82 -12.54 -18.82
N LEU A 76 -10.22 -11.84 -17.75
CA LEU A 76 -10.11 -12.37 -16.38
C LEU A 76 -10.84 -13.71 -16.23
N GLU A 77 -12.02 -13.83 -16.86
CA GLU A 77 -12.81 -15.05 -16.84
C GLU A 77 -12.09 -16.22 -17.52
N GLN A 78 -11.47 -15.99 -18.68
CA GLN A 78 -10.68 -17.02 -19.37
C GLN A 78 -9.48 -17.47 -18.51
N LYS A 79 -8.80 -16.53 -17.85
CA LYS A 79 -7.72 -16.87 -16.91
C LYS A 79 -8.22 -17.70 -15.74
N ASN A 80 -9.36 -17.32 -15.17
CA ASN A 80 -9.98 -18.05 -14.06
C ASN A 80 -10.38 -19.46 -14.50
N ASN A 81 -10.96 -19.62 -15.70
CA ASN A 81 -11.34 -20.91 -16.25
C ASN A 81 -10.14 -21.83 -16.49
N ILE A 82 -9.03 -21.30 -17.03
CA ILE A 82 -7.77 -22.05 -17.18
C ILE A 82 -7.23 -22.48 -15.81
N CYS A 83 -7.26 -21.58 -14.82
CA CYS A 83 -6.80 -21.86 -13.47
C CYS A 83 -7.63 -22.98 -12.81
N LEU A 84 -8.97 -22.86 -12.89
CA LEU A 84 -9.91 -23.85 -12.35
C LEU A 84 -9.81 -25.21 -13.06
N ALA A 85 -9.61 -25.22 -14.38
CA ALA A 85 -9.43 -26.46 -15.16
C ALA A 85 -8.15 -27.21 -14.75
N ARG A 86 -7.09 -26.49 -14.39
CA ARG A 86 -5.81 -27.08 -13.96
C ARG A 86 -5.90 -27.84 -12.64
N HIS A 87 -6.87 -27.48 -11.78
CA HIS A 87 -7.12 -28.16 -10.50
C HIS A 87 -8.10 -29.34 -10.60
N ARG A 88 -8.77 -29.54 -11.75
CA ARG A 88 -9.76 -30.61 -11.97
C ARG A 88 -9.20 -31.83 -12.71
N LEU A 89 -7.97 -31.78 -13.20
CA LEU A 89 -7.35 -32.92 -13.84
C LEU A 89 -6.70 -33.79 -12.76
N PRO A 90 -7.09 -35.08 -12.61
CA PRO A 90 -6.34 -35.98 -11.76
C PRO A 90 -4.90 -36.06 -12.29
N ALA A 91 -3.93 -36.02 -11.36
CA ALA A 91 -2.54 -36.24 -11.71
C ALA A 91 -2.46 -37.54 -12.54
N LYS A 92 -1.91 -37.44 -13.75
CA LYS A 92 -1.71 -38.62 -14.60
C LYS A 92 -0.85 -39.62 -13.82
N ALA A 93 -1.39 -40.82 -13.62
CA ALA A 93 -0.67 -41.96 -13.07
C ALA A 93 0.44 -42.41 -14.03
#